data_AF-A0A3B0NZ43-F1
#
_entry.id   AF-A0A3B0NZ43-F1
#
_cell.length_a   1.000
_cell.length_b   1.000
_cell.length_c   1.000
_cell.angle_alpha   90.00
_cell.angle_beta   90.00
_cell.angle_gamma   90.00
#
_symmetry.space_group_name_H-M   'P 1'
#
loop_
_entity.id
_entity.type
_entity.pdbx_description
1 polymer ?
#
loop_
_entity_poly.entity_id
_entity_poly.type
_entity_poly.pdbx_seq_one_letter_code
_entity_poly.pdbx_strand_id
1 'polypeptide(L)'
;MVETINKVLKIERELQQELDYPPTDEEIAKKYGGDFTAEKVRYIRKININPISLDKNIGKEENSSFSDFVKDESVISPTNFTSQQELSVILNEMINSLPDESDRLLIRKRYGVSDVNGEAYRPHSLDELSKELGISKEKIRQIETKVLRKLKHPQKRKKLKEFFVNESYNLD
;
A
#
# COMPACT_ATOMS: atom_id res chain seq x y z
N MET A 1 14.65 22.75 15.35
CA MET A 1 15.07 21.55 14.60
C MET A 1 16.59 21.49 14.49
N VAL A 2 17.25 22.37 13.71
CA VAL A 2 18.73 22.38 13.58
C VAL A 2 19.42 22.64 14.92
N GLU A 3 18.93 23.59 15.71
CA GLU A 3 19.43 23.84 17.08
C GLU A 3 19.28 22.62 17.99
N THR A 4 18.20 21.86 17.82
CA THR A 4 17.91 20.66 18.59
C THR A 4 18.88 19.53 18.24
N ILE A 5 19.13 19.33 16.94
CA ILE A 5 20.16 18.40 16.44
C ILE A 5 21.54 18.76 17.02
N ASN A 6 21.94 20.03 16.92
CA ASN A 6 23.24 20.50 17.42
C ASN A 6 23.38 20.33 18.94
N LYS A 7 22.31 20.56 19.70
CA LYS A 7 22.29 20.32 21.15
C LYS A 7 22.44 18.83 21.50
N VAL A 8 21.72 17.95 20.80
CA VAL A 8 21.84 16.49 20.99
C VAL A 8 23.26 16.02 20.67
N LEU A 9 23.85 16.49 19.55
CA LEU A 9 25.24 16.16 19.19
C LEU A 9 26.26 16.69 20.22
N LYS A 10 26.01 17.86 20.81
CA LYS A 10 26.85 18.41 21.88
C LYS A 10 26.81 17.54 23.14
N ILE A 11 25.60 17.19 23.59
CA ILE A 11 25.37 16.34 24.76
C ILE A 11 25.98 14.95 24.55
N GLU A 12 25.84 14.38 23.36
CA GLU A 12 26.44 13.08 23.00
C GLU A 12 27.97 13.12 23.12
N ARG A 13 28.63 14.17 22.63
CA ARG A 13 30.09 14.35 22.76
C ARG A 13 30.54 14.53 24.20
N GLU A 14 29.82 15.33 24.98
CA GLU A 14 30.11 15.54 26.40
C GLU A 14 29.97 14.23 27.19
N LEU A 15 28.89 13.48 26.97
CA LEU A 15 28.68 12.17 27.61
C LEU A 15 29.73 11.15 27.19
N GLN A 16 30.11 11.11 25.91
CA GLN A 16 31.14 10.19 25.44
C GLN A 16 32.50 10.47 26.09
N GLN A 17 32.83 11.73 26.37
CA GLN A 17 34.04 12.11 27.11
C GLN A 17 33.96 11.77 28.60
N GLU A 18 32.78 11.86 29.21
CA GLU A 18 32.57 11.55 30.63
C GLU A 18 32.52 10.03 30.90
N LEU A 19 31.96 9.26 29.98
CA LEU A 19 31.66 7.84 30.14
C LEU A 19 32.71 6.91 29.53
N ASP A 20 33.60 7.41 28.66
CA ASP A 20 34.53 6.64 27.83
C ASP A 20 33.87 5.58 26.92
N TYR A 21 32.54 5.67 26.73
CA TYR A 21 31.77 4.83 25.80
C TYR A 21 30.68 5.65 25.09
N PRO A 22 30.20 5.21 23.90
CA PRO A 22 29.13 5.92 23.20
C PRO A 22 27.81 5.87 24.00
N PRO A 23 27.21 7.02 24.34
CA PRO A 23 26.03 7.07 25.19
C PRO A 23 24.77 6.55 24.48
N THR A 24 23.90 5.93 25.26
CA THR A 24 22.59 5.43 24.83
C THR A 24 21.59 6.57 24.60
N ASP A 25 20.55 6.31 23.81
CA ASP A 25 19.46 7.28 23.56
C ASP A 25 18.81 7.78 24.87
N GLU A 26 18.73 6.91 25.89
CA GLU A 26 18.18 7.24 27.20
C GLU A 26 19.08 8.17 28.02
N GLU A 27 20.40 7.95 28.03
CA GLU A 27 21.36 8.80 28.73
C GLU A 27 21.39 10.21 28.13
N ILE A 28 21.35 10.30 26.79
CA ILE A 28 21.27 11.58 26.08
C ILE A 28 19.97 12.32 26.42
N ALA A 29 18.83 11.60 26.43
CA ALA A 29 17.53 12.18 26.81
C ALA A 29 17.54 12.70 28.25
N LYS A 30 18.11 11.94 29.19
CA LYS A 30 18.24 12.33 30.60
C LYS A 30 19.09 13.60 30.77
N LYS A 31 20.25 13.70 30.09
CA LYS A 31 21.11 14.90 30.16
C LYS A 31 20.51 16.11 29.43
N TYR A 32 19.71 15.89 28.39
CA TYR A 32 18.97 16.96 27.71
C TYR A 32 17.92 17.60 28.63
N GLY A 33 17.22 16.78 29.43
CA GLY A 33 16.23 17.22 30.42
C GLY A 33 14.88 17.66 29.82
N GLY A 34 13.94 17.98 30.72
CA GLY A 34 12.55 18.32 30.34
C GLY A 34 11.77 17.12 29.80
N ASP A 35 10.85 17.37 28.86
CA ASP A 35 10.02 16.33 28.23
C ASP A 35 10.73 15.58 27.07
N PHE A 36 12.05 15.46 27.14
CA PHE A 36 12.84 14.79 26.10
C PHE A 36 12.92 13.30 26.36
N THR A 37 12.49 12.50 25.38
CA THR A 37 12.46 11.04 25.48
C THR A 37 13.51 10.41 24.57
N ALA A 38 13.89 9.16 24.85
CA ALA A 38 14.78 8.39 23.98
C ALA A 38 14.24 8.28 22.54
N GLU A 39 12.92 8.21 22.36
CA GLU A 39 12.28 8.23 21.05
C GLU A 39 12.56 9.52 20.26
N LYS A 40 12.52 10.68 20.92
CA LYS A 40 12.85 11.96 20.30
C LYS A 40 14.33 12.03 19.90
N VAL A 41 15.23 11.50 20.73
CA VAL A 41 16.67 11.38 20.39
C VAL A 41 16.85 10.50 19.16
N ARG A 42 16.20 9.34 19.12
CA ARG A 42 16.26 8.41 17.99
C ARG A 42 15.70 9.04 16.71
N TYR A 43 14.59 9.77 16.81
CA TYR A 43 14.02 10.50 15.69
C TYR A 43 15.00 11.55 15.15
N ILE A 44 15.63 12.33 16.03
CA ILE A 44 16.64 13.33 15.68
C ILE A 44 17.85 12.69 14.98
N ARG A 45 18.36 11.56 15.50
CA ARG A 45 19.43 10.79 14.85
C ARG A 45 19.01 10.32 13.45
N LYS A 46 17.78 9.84 13.29
CA LYS A 46 17.24 9.36 12.00
C LYS A 46 17.14 10.47 10.95
N ILE A 47 16.71 11.68 11.34
CA ILE A 47 16.60 12.81 10.40
C ILE A 47 17.95 13.50 10.12
N ASN A 48 18.94 13.32 11.00
CA ASN A 48 20.28 13.90 10.84
C ASN A 48 21.21 13.04 9.96
N ILE A 49 20.66 12.05 9.25
CA ILE A 49 21.42 11.26 8.28
C ILE A 49 21.64 12.13 7.04
N ASN A 50 22.90 12.38 6.70
CA ASN A 50 23.24 13.01 5.43
C ASN A 50 22.88 12.06 4.29
N PRO A 51 22.14 12.51 3.27
CA PRO A 51 21.82 11.67 2.12
C PRO A 51 23.11 11.22 1.42
N ILE A 52 23.12 9.98 0.98
CA ILE A 52 24.22 9.43 0.18
C ILE A 52 23.92 9.76 -1.29
N SER A 53 24.93 10.20 -2.04
CA SER A 53 24.78 10.38 -3.48
C SER A 53 24.49 9.03 -4.15
N LEU A 54 23.49 9.00 -5.04
CA LEU A 54 23.20 7.83 -5.85
C LEU A 54 24.34 7.53 -6.85
N ASP A 55 25.11 8.55 -7.24
CA ASP A 55 26.28 8.43 -8.12
C ASP A 55 27.53 7.94 -7.38
N LYS A 56 27.44 7.68 -6.07
CA LYS A 56 28.56 7.15 -5.31
C LYS A 56 28.89 5.74 -5.80
N ASN A 57 30.10 5.57 -6.33
CA ASN A 57 30.60 4.26 -6.75
C ASN A 57 30.59 3.25 -5.59
N ILE A 58 30.25 2.00 -5.90
CA ILE A 58 30.23 0.89 -4.95
C ILE A 58 31.20 -0.21 -5.39
N GLY A 59 32.02 -0.69 -4.45
CA GLY A 59 33.05 -1.68 -4.74
C GLY A 59 34.37 -1.07 -5.24
N LYS A 60 35.29 -1.94 -5.69
CA LYS A 60 36.62 -1.56 -6.21
C LYS A 60 36.63 -1.35 -7.72
N GLU A 61 35.66 -1.93 -8.42
CA GLU A 61 35.49 -1.76 -9.86
C GLU A 61 34.58 -0.54 -10.07
N GLU A 62 35.06 0.48 -10.77
CA GLU A 62 34.36 1.76 -10.95
C GLU A 62 33.13 1.69 -11.88
N ASN A 63 32.58 0.49 -12.09
CA ASN A 63 31.52 0.24 -13.06
C ASN A 63 30.11 0.22 -12.46
N SER A 64 29.96 0.45 -11.15
CA SER A 64 28.65 0.40 -10.49
C SER A 64 28.48 1.55 -9.52
N SER A 65 27.34 2.24 -9.64
CA SER A 65 26.92 3.30 -8.72
C SER A 65 25.86 2.79 -7.76
N PHE A 66 25.67 3.51 -6.65
CA PHE A 66 24.65 3.17 -5.65
C PHE A 66 23.24 3.13 -6.25
N SER A 67 22.95 3.98 -7.25
CA SER A 67 21.70 3.99 -8.03
C SER A 67 21.30 2.62 -8.56
N ASP A 68 22.27 1.81 -9.00
CA ASP A 68 22.02 0.55 -9.69
C ASP A 68 21.41 -0.52 -8.76
N PHE A 69 21.53 -0.31 -7.45
CA PHE A 69 21.01 -1.20 -6.41
C PHE A 69 19.71 -0.69 -5.76
N VAL A 70 19.28 0.52 -6.11
CA VAL A 70 18.02 1.07 -5.60
C VAL A 70 16.89 0.59 -6.51
N LYS A 71 16.12 -0.39 -6.03
CA LYS A 71 14.93 -0.85 -6.73
C LYS A 71 13.87 0.24 -6.75
N ASP A 72 13.18 0.40 -7.88
CA ASP A 72 11.96 1.20 -7.94
C ASP A 72 10.78 0.38 -7.41
N GLU A 73 10.25 0.78 -6.26
CA GLU A 73 9.09 0.15 -5.62
C GLU A 73 7.75 0.59 -6.23
N SER A 74 7.74 1.64 -7.05
CA SER A 74 6.54 2.11 -7.73
C SER A 74 6.20 1.28 -8.97
N VAL A 75 7.17 0.53 -9.51
CA VAL A 75 6.99 -0.27 -10.73
C VAL A 75 6.38 -1.62 -10.39
N ILE A 76 5.23 -1.92 -11.00
CA ILE A 76 4.58 -3.22 -10.90
C ILE A 76 5.38 -4.24 -11.71
N SER A 77 5.72 -5.38 -11.11
CA SER A 77 6.35 -6.50 -11.83
C SER A 77 5.50 -6.92 -13.04
N PRO A 78 6.10 -7.22 -14.22
CA PRO A 78 5.38 -7.72 -15.38
C PRO A 78 4.47 -8.93 -15.08
N THR A 79 4.90 -9.80 -14.17
CA THR A 79 4.11 -10.96 -13.72
C THR A 79 2.85 -10.53 -12.97
N ASN A 80 2.98 -9.55 -12.08
CA ASN A 80 1.86 -9.00 -11.31
C ASN A 80 0.91 -8.22 -12.22
N PHE A 81 1.44 -7.42 -13.15
CA PHE A 81 0.64 -6.70 -14.13
C PHE A 81 -0.19 -7.66 -14.99
N THR A 82 0.45 -8.70 -15.54
CA THR A 82 -0.24 -9.73 -16.34
C THR A 82 -1.33 -10.43 -15.54
N SER A 83 -1.03 -10.80 -14.28
CA SER A 83 -2.01 -11.45 -13.39
C SER A 83 -3.22 -10.54 -13.10
N GLN A 84 -2.99 -9.24 -12.90
CA GLN A 84 -4.08 -8.27 -12.70
C GLN A 84 -4.93 -8.08 -13.96
N GLN A 85 -4.30 -8.04 -15.14
CA GLN A 85 -5.02 -7.96 -16.42
C GLN A 85 -5.86 -9.22 -16.65
N GLU A 86 -5.31 -10.40 -16.42
CA GLU A 86 -6.04 -11.66 -16.56
C GLU A 86 -7.23 -11.74 -15.60
N LEU A 87 -7.05 -11.33 -14.34
CA LEU A 87 -8.13 -11.23 -13.37
C LEU A 87 -9.25 -10.28 -13.86
N SER A 88 -8.89 -9.13 -14.42
CA SER A 88 -9.84 -8.17 -14.97
C SER A 88 -10.68 -8.79 -16.11
N VAL A 89 -10.04 -9.54 -17.02
CA VAL A 89 -10.73 -10.25 -18.11
C VAL A 89 -11.72 -11.27 -17.54
N ILE A 90 -11.29 -12.11 -16.60
CA ILE A 90 -12.14 -13.15 -16.00
C ILE A 90 -13.33 -12.53 -15.24
N LEU A 91 -13.10 -11.46 -14.48
CA LEU A 91 -14.17 -10.73 -13.80
C LEU A 91 -15.19 -10.16 -14.80
N ASN A 92 -14.70 -9.58 -15.90
CA ASN A 92 -15.55 -9.07 -16.97
C ASN A 92 -16.37 -10.19 -17.64
N GLU A 93 -15.79 -11.33 -17.96
CA GLU A 93 -16.52 -12.51 -18.46
C GLU A 93 -17.61 -12.96 -17.48
N MET A 94 -17.29 -13.03 -16.19
CA MET A 94 -18.21 -13.46 -15.15
C MET A 94 -19.37 -12.50 -14.98
N ILE A 95 -19.13 -11.19 -14.98
CA ILE A 95 -20.18 -10.17 -14.92
C ILE A 95 -21.01 -10.22 -16.19
N ASN A 96 -20.40 -10.29 -17.37
CA ASN A 96 -21.12 -10.33 -18.65
C ASN A 96 -22.00 -11.58 -18.82
N SER A 97 -21.64 -12.69 -18.16
CA SER A 97 -22.48 -13.91 -18.10
C SER A 97 -23.78 -13.76 -17.30
N LEU A 98 -23.99 -12.65 -16.59
CA LEU A 98 -25.27 -12.36 -15.97
C LEU A 98 -26.28 -11.97 -17.06
N PRO A 99 -27.51 -12.53 -17.03
CA PRO A 99 -28.50 -12.28 -18.06
C PRO A 99 -29.06 -10.85 -18.01
N ASP A 100 -29.21 -10.30 -16.81
CA ASP A 100 -29.85 -9.01 -16.56
C ASP A 100 -28.80 -7.89 -16.66
N GLU A 101 -28.99 -6.94 -17.58
CA GLU A 101 -28.04 -5.82 -17.76
C GLU A 101 -27.97 -4.90 -16.55
N SER A 102 -29.11 -4.66 -15.90
CA SER A 102 -29.19 -3.88 -14.66
C SER A 102 -28.39 -4.50 -13.52
N ASP A 103 -28.40 -5.84 -13.40
CA ASP A 103 -27.59 -6.58 -12.41
C ASP A 103 -26.08 -6.37 -12.69
N ARG A 104 -25.68 -6.38 -13.98
CA ARG A 104 -24.28 -6.12 -14.39
C ARG A 104 -23.85 -4.71 -14.01
N LEU A 105 -24.64 -3.71 -14.42
CA LEU A 105 -24.34 -2.30 -14.16
C LEU A 105 -24.28 -2.01 -12.66
N LEU A 106 -25.22 -2.57 -11.88
CA LEU A 106 -25.25 -2.44 -10.42
C LEU A 106 -23.96 -2.97 -9.79
N ILE A 107 -23.51 -4.18 -10.15
CA ILE A 107 -22.26 -4.76 -9.61
C ILE A 107 -21.03 -3.94 -10.03
N ARG A 108 -20.98 -3.51 -11.30
CA ARG A 108 -19.87 -2.67 -11.80
C ARG A 108 -19.77 -1.36 -11.04
N LYS A 109 -20.90 -0.64 -10.88
CA LYS A 109 -20.94 0.61 -10.10
C LYS A 109 -20.70 0.39 -8.63
N ARG A 110 -21.18 -0.71 -8.04
CA ARG A 110 -21.02 -1.01 -6.62
C ARG A 110 -19.56 -1.22 -6.22
N TYR A 111 -18.82 -1.96 -7.03
CA TYR A 111 -17.44 -2.35 -6.75
C TYR A 111 -16.39 -1.60 -7.59
N GLY A 112 -16.82 -0.72 -8.48
CA GLY A 112 -15.95 0.04 -9.38
C GLY A 112 -15.23 -0.83 -10.42
N VAL A 113 -15.84 -1.93 -10.85
CA VAL A 113 -15.22 -2.86 -11.80
C VAL A 113 -15.29 -2.29 -13.22
N SER A 114 -14.13 -2.01 -13.82
CA SER A 114 -14.03 -1.48 -15.19
C SER A 114 -14.75 -2.34 -16.21
N ASP A 115 -15.34 -1.69 -17.22
CA ASP A 115 -15.95 -2.37 -18.35
C ASP A 115 -14.90 -3.04 -19.27
N VAL A 116 -15.39 -3.67 -20.34
CA VAL A 116 -14.54 -4.36 -21.33
C VAL A 116 -13.66 -3.37 -22.12
N ASN A 117 -14.05 -2.09 -22.15
CA ASN A 117 -13.32 -1.02 -22.83
C ASN A 117 -12.28 -0.33 -21.92
N GLY A 118 -12.18 -0.75 -20.65
CA GLY A 118 -11.27 -0.18 -19.67
C GLY A 118 -11.80 1.06 -18.95
N GLU A 119 -13.06 1.43 -19.15
CA GLU A 119 -13.70 2.53 -18.43
C GLU A 119 -14.01 2.10 -16.99
N ALA A 120 -13.29 2.69 -16.04
CA ALA A 120 -13.50 2.42 -14.62
C ALA A 120 -14.78 3.09 -14.14
N TYR A 121 -15.67 2.33 -13.50
CA TYR A 121 -16.79 2.91 -12.78
C TYR A 121 -16.30 3.45 -11.44
N ARG A 122 -16.77 4.63 -11.05
CA ARG A 122 -16.63 5.08 -9.67
C ARG A 122 -17.40 4.12 -8.75
N PRO A 123 -16.85 3.67 -7.61
CA PRO A 123 -17.59 2.88 -6.64
C PRO A 123 -18.71 3.72 -6.01
N HIS A 124 -19.93 3.19 -6.00
CA HIS A 124 -21.12 3.82 -5.44
C HIS A 124 -21.60 3.11 -4.16
N SER A 125 -22.05 3.90 -3.20
CA SER A 125 -22.76 3.42 -2.01
C SER A 125 -24.15 2.87 -2.36
N LEU A 126 -24.73 2.06 -1.46
CA LEU A 126 -26.12 1.59 -1.62
C LEU A 126 -27.11 2.76 -1.69
N ASP A 127 -26.80 3.84 -0.98
CA ASP A 127 -27.58 5.07 -0.93
C ASP A 127 -27.59 5.79 -2.27
N GLU A 128 -26.43 5.95 -2.88
CA GLU A 128 -26.29 6.58 -4.20
C GLU A 128 -26.98 5.74 -5.28
N LEU A 129 -26.79 4.42 -5.27
CA LEU A 129 -27.47 3.51 -6.20
C LEU A 129 -29.00 3.52 -5.99
N SER A 130 -29.46 3.67 -4.74
CA SER A 130 -30.88 3.74 -4.38
C SER A 130 -31.55 4.99 -4.96
N LYS A 131 -30.87 6.13 -4.85
CA LYS A 131 -31.30 7.40 -5.45
C LYS A 131 -31.28 7.32 -6.98
N GLU A 132 -30.24 6.75 -7.57
CA GLU A 132 -30.10 6.65 -9.03
C GLU A 132 -31.17 5.76 -9.66
N LEU A 133 -31.44 4.59 -9.08
CA LEU A 133 -32.37 3.62 -9.63
C LEU A 133 -33.82 3.84 -9.17
N GLY A 134 -34.06 4.73 -8.20
CA GLY A 134 -35.39 4.98 -7.63
C GLY A 134 -35.95 3.82 -6.81
N ILE A 135 -35.09 2.96 -6.26
CA ILE A 135 -35.47 1.75 -5.52
C ILE A 135 -34.90 1.81 -4.11
N SER A 136 -35.56 1.21 -3.11
CA SER A 136 -35.05 1.15 -1.74
C SER A 136 -33.67 0.48 -1.62
N LYS A 137 -32.87 0.93 -0.65
CA LYS A 137 -31.55 0.33 -0.34
C LYS A 137 -31.64 -1.17 -0.10
N GLU A 138 -32.69 -1.61 0.59
CA GLU A 138 -32.90 -3.03 0.88
C GLU A 138 -33.11 -3.84 -0.40
N LYS A 139 -33.81 -3.30 -1.39
CA LYS A 139 -33.98 -3.97 -2.67
C LYS A 139 -32.66 -4.07 -3.44
N ILE A 140 -31.80 -3.05 -3.38
CA ILE A 140 -30.43 -3.11 -3.95
C ILE A 140 -29.62 -4.20 -3.26
N ARG A 141 -29.67 -4.27 -1.93
CA ARG A 141 -29.00 -5.34 -1.15
C ARG A 141 -29.48 -6.73 -1.54
N GLN A 142 -30.79 -6.89 -1.78
CA GLN A 142 -31.37 -8.15 -2.27
C GLN A 142 -30.84 -8.52 -3.66
N ILE A 143 -30.79 -7.56 -4.58
CA ILE A 143 -30.23 -7.76 -5.94
C ILE A 143 -28.75 -8.13 -5.83
N GLU A 144 -27.94 -7.38 -5.08
CA GLU A 144 -26.52 -7.64 -4.83
C GLU A 144 -26.32 -9.07 -4.30
N THR A 145 -27.07 -9.47 -3.28
CA THR A 145 -26.98 -10.82 -2.69
C THR A 145 -27.34 -11.90 -3.71
N LYS A 146 -28.39 -11.69 -4.51
CA LYS A 146 -28.83 -12.61 -5.57
C LYS A 146 -27.75 -12.76 -6.65
N VAL A 147 -27.17 -11.65 -7.10
CA VAL A 147 -26.14 -11.64 -8.14
C VAL A 147 -24.85 -12.27 -7.64
N LEU A 148 -24.38 -11.89 -6.45
CA LEU A 148 -23.20 -12.51 -5.83
C LEU A 148 -23.38 -14.02 -5.65
N ARG A 149 -24.59 -14.48 -5.30
CA ARG A 149 -24.89 -15.92 -5.25
C ARG A 149 -24.72 -16.60 -6.61
N LYS A 150 -25.19 -15.96 -7.71
CA LYS A 150 -24.99 -16.48 -9.08
C LYS A 150 -23.51 -16.51 -9.47
N LEU A 151 -22.74 -15.48 -9.10
CA LEU A 151 -21.30 -15.39 -9.40
C LEU A 151 -20.47 -16.37 -8.58
N LYS A 152 -20.88 -16.69 -7.34
CA LYS A 152 -20.22 -17.66 -6.46
C LYS A 152 -20.45 -19.13 -6.82
N HIS A 153 -21.18 -19.43 -7.89
CA HIS A 153 -21.42 -20.81 -8.33
C HIS A 153 -20.09 -21.55 -8.58
N PRO A 154 -19.91 -22.81 -8.14
CA PRO A 154 -18.62 -23.51 -8.16
C PRO A 154 -17.90 -23.51 -9.51
N GLN A 155 -18.64 -23.65 -10.60
CA GLN A 155 -18.09 -23.61 -11.96
C GLN A 155 -17.43 -22.26 -12.31
N LYS A 156 -18.03 -21.14 -11.88
CA LYS A 156 -17.49 -19.80 -12.10
C LYS A 156 -16.40 -19.46 -11.09
N ARG A 157 -16.58 -19.88 -9.83
CA ARG A 157 -15.61 -19.69 -8.74
C ARG A 157 -14.27 -20.38 -9.01
N LYS A 158 -14.26 -21.53 -9.71
CA LYS A 158 -13.02 -22.25 -10.01
C LYS A 158 -12.00 -21.37 -10.76
N LYS A 159 -12.46 -20.54 -11.70
CA LYS A 159 -11.61 -19.59 -12.44
C LYS A 159 -10.97 -18.52 -11.53
N LEU A 160 -11.68 -18.09 -10.48
CA LEU A 160 -11.15 -17.07 -9.56
C LEU A 160 -10.27 -17.66 -8.45
N LYS A 161 -10.38 -18.97 -8.17
CA LYS A 161 -9.69 -19.61 -7.04
C LYS A 161 -8.17 -19.48 -7.13
N GLU A 162 -7.61 -19.52 -8.33
CA GLU A 162 -6.17 -19.44 -8.57
C GLU A 162 -5.60 -18.07 -8.19
N PHE A 163 -6.38 -17.00 -8.33
CA PHE A 163 -5.98 -15.64 -7.95
C PHE A 163 -5.99 -15.39 -6.43
N PHE A 164 -6.81 -16.11 -5.66
CA PHE A 164 -6.87 -15.97 -4.20
C PHE A 164 -5.71 -16.66 -3.45
N VAL A 165 -5.00 -17.59 -4.09
CA VAL A 165 -3.86 -18.27 -3.47
C VAL A 165 -2.61 -17.39 -3.47
N ASN A 166 -2.51 -16.45 -4.41
CA ASN A 166 -1.34 -15.58 -4.58
C ASN A 166 -1.31 -14.36 -3.62
N GLU A 167 -2.39 -14.04 -2.91
CA GLU A 167 -2.41 -12.97 -1.89
C GLU A 167 -1.78 -13.40 -0.55
N SER A 168 -1.33 -14.66 -0.42
CA SER A 168 -0.68 -15.17 0.80
C SER A 168 0.82 -14.86 0.89
N TYR A 169 1.39 -14.22 -0.13
CA TYR A 169 2.78 -13.76 -0.14
C TYR A 169 2.81 -12.24 -0.23
N ASN A 170 2.60 -11.54 0.89
CA ASN A 170 3.09 -10.18 1.20
C ASN A 170 2.43 -9.66 2.50
N LEU A 171 2.59 -10.42 3.58
CA LEU A 171 2.40 -9.94 4.95
C LEU A 171 3.58 -10.45 5.77
N ASP A 172 4.78 -10.00 5.41
CA ASP A 172 5.98 -9.94 6.26
C ASP A 172 6.64 -8.58 6.06
#